data_AF-A0A964L852-F1
#
_entry.id   AF-A0A964L852-F1
#
_cell.length_a   1.000
_cell.length_b   1.000
_cell.length_c   1.000
_cell.angle_alpha   90.00
_cell.angle_beta   90.00
_cell.angle_gamma   90.00
#
_symmetry.space_group_name_H-M   'P 1'
#
loop_
_entity.id
_entity.type
_entity.pdbx_description
1 polymer ?
#
loop_
_entity_poly.entity_id
_entity_poly.type
_entity_poly.pdbx_seq_one_letter_code
_entity_poly.pdbx_strand_id
1 'polypeptide(L)'
;GPFGFDNVISAEAARIKKMVSRVAGQADLLLMPDLNAGNMLYKSFNYIGGGDCAGLVLGATVPIVLTSRADSLQSRIASVALAVLTATPR
;
A
#
# COMPACT_ATOMS: atom_id res chain seq x y z
N GLY A 1 7.12 2.16 14.40
CA GLY A 1 5.76 2.21 14.95
C GLY A 1 5.74 1.71 16.37
N PRO A 2 4.57 1.65 17.02
CA PRO A 2 3.24 1.84 16.41
C PRO A 2 2.95 3.30 16.03
N PHE A 3 2.15 3.52 14.98
CA PHE A 3 1.71 4.83 14.53
C PHE A 3 0.21 4.79 14.19
N GLY A 4 -0.51 5.87 14.47
CA GLY A 4 -1.81 6.10 13.83
C GLY A 4 -1.62 6.41 12.34
N PHE A 5 -2.65 6.16 11.53
CA PHE A 5 -2.59 6.36 10.08
C PHE A 5 -2.27 7.81 9.69
N ASP A 6 -2.87 8.79 10.36
CA ASP A 6 -2.59 10.21 10.12
C ASP A 6 -1.13 10.58 10.42
N ASN A 7 -0.53 9.97 11.45
CA ASN A 7 0.86 10.20 11.83
C ASN A 7 1.87 9.67 10.82
N VAL A 8 1.47 8.84 9.86
CA VAL A 8 2.36 8.29 8.82
C VAL A 8 2.16 8.96 7.47
N ILE A 9 1.00 9.57 7.20
CA ILE A 9 0.71 10.25 5.92
C ILE A 9 0.69 11.78 6.00
N SER A 10 0.70 12.39 7.19
CA SER A 10 0.64 13.84 7.36
C SER A 10 1.76 14.34 8.27
N ALA A 11 2.70 15.10 7.69
CA ALA A 11 3.75 15.79 8.43
C ALA A 11 3.18 16.74 9.49
N GLU A 12 2.04 17.39 9.21
CA GLU A 12 1.41 18.30 10.16
C GLU A 12 0.80 17.54 11.35
N ALA A 13 0.08 16.43 11.11
CA ALA A 13 -0.45 15.61 12.18
C ALA A 13 0.67 15.04 13.08
N ALA A 14 1.76 14.58 12.46
CA ALA A 14 2.95 14.13 13.15
C ALA A 14 3.58 15.24 14.01
N ARG A 15 3.68 16.47 13.50
CA ARG A 15 4.21 17.64 14.22
C ARG A 15 3.33 18.02 15.41
N ILE A 16 2.02 18.14 15.21
CA ILE A 16 1.04 18.46 16.28
C ILE A 16 1.15 17.45 17.42
N LYS A 17 1.28 16.17 17.09
CA LYS A 17 1.41 15.08 18.08
C LYS A 17 2.84 14.85 18.56
N LYS A 18 3.79 15.70 18.15
CA LYS A 18 5.21 15.66 18.56
C LYS A 18 5.86 14.30 18.30
N MET A 19 5.52 13.65 17.19
CA MET A 19 6.09 12.37 16.81
C MET A 19 7.53 12.58 16.31
N VAL A 20 8.50 11.94 16.99
CA VAL A 20 9.91 11.97 16.59
C VAL A 20 10.26 10.63 15.96
N SER A 21 10.29 10.58 14.62
CA SER A 21 10.72 9.41 13.87
C SER A 21 11.09 9.76 12.44
N ARG A 22 12.00 9.00 11.84
CA ARG A 22 12.41 9.18 10.44
C ARG A 22 11.26 9.02 9.44
N VAL A 23 10.23 8.26 9.81
CA VAL A 23 9.09 7.95 8.93
C VAL A 23 7.81 8.69 9.34
N ALA A 24 7.85 9.54 10.37
CA ALA A 24 6.66 10.24 10.84
C ALA A 24 6.19 11.26 9.79
N GLY A 25 4.94 11.13 9.34
CA GLY A 25 4.28 11.99 8.36
C GLY A 25 4.76 11.84 6.92
N GLN A 26 5.63 10.85 6.65
CA GLN A 26 6.28 10.65 5.35
C GLN A 26 6.61 9.17 5.09
N ALA A 27 5.76 8.24 5.53
CA ALA A 27 6.02 6.83 5.33
C ALA A 27 5.67 6.38 3.90
N ASP A 28 6.62 5.73 3.21
CA ASP A 28 6.38 5.10 1.91
C ASP A 28 5.76 3.70 2.03
N LEU A 29 6.00 3.01 3.14
CA LEU A 29 5.55 1.64 3.39
C LEU A 29 4.78 1.56 4.71
N LEU A 30 3.58 0.99 4.64
CA LEU A 30 2.71 0.80 5.80
C LEU A 30 2.53 -0.70 6.07
N LEU A 31 2.99 -1.17 7.22
CA LEU A 31 2.71 -2.52 7.69
C LEU A 31 1.37 -2.50 8.45
N MET A 32 0.40 -3.24 7.93
CA MET A 32 -0.94 -3.33 8.52
C MET A 32 -0.95 -4.34 9.69
N PRO A 33 -1.76 -4.10 10.73
CA PRO A 33 -1.84 -4.99 11.89
C PRO A 33 -2.43 -6.36 11.55
N ASP A 34 -3.33 -6.42 10.57
CA ASP A 34 -3.96 -7.64 10.07
C ASP A 34 -4.51 -7.46 8.64
N LEU A 35 -5.05 -8.54 8.09
CA LEU A 35 -5.63 -8.58 6.76
C LEU A 35 -6.87 -7.69 6.61
N ASN A 36 -7.70 -7.57 7.65
CA ASN A 36 -8.92 -6.77 7.60
C ASN A 36 -8.58 -5.29 7.48
N ALA A 37 -7.65 -4.80 8.31
CA ALA A 37 -7.15 -3.43 8.26
C ALA A 37 -6.52 -3.11 6.90
N GLY A 38 -5.68 -3.99 6.37
CA GLY A 38 -5.09 -3.80 5.04
C GLY A 38 -6.12 -3.81 3.91
N ASN A 39 -7.09 -4.72 3.96
CA ASN A 39 -8.15 -4.81 2.96
C ASN A 39 -9.09 -3.59 2.99
N MET A 40 -9.40 -3.09 4.18
CA MET A 40 -10.16 -1.85 4.32
C MET A 40 -9.38 -0.67 3.75
N LEU A 41 -8.10 -0.53 4.09
CA LEU A 41 -7.28 0.61 3.67
C LEU A 41 -7.11 0.69 2.15
N TYR A 42 -6.71 -0.39 1.48
CA TYR A 42 -6.53 -0.34 0.01
C TYR A 42 -7.86 -0.08 -0.71
N LYS A 43 -8.98 -0.63 -0.21
CA LYS A 43 -10.30 -0.33 -0.77
C LYS A 43 -10.70 1.11 -0.55
N SER A 44 -10.38 1.71 0.60
CA SER A 44 -10.59 3.13 0.81
C SER A 44 -9.81 3.97 -0.22
N PHE A 45 -8.57 3.61 -0.54
CA PHE A 45 -7.82 4.31 -1.61
C PHE A 45 -8.48 4.17 -2.98
N ASN A 46 -9.01 2.99 -3.31
CA ASN A 46 -9.71 2.78 -4.58
C ASN A 46 -11.05 3.52 -4.66
N TYR A 47 -11.95 3.26 -3.72
CA TYR A 47 -13.35 3.69 -3.81
C TYR A 47 -13.59 5.10 -3.28
N ILE A 48 -12.80 5.56 -2.29
CA ILE A 48 -12.95 6.90 -1.69
C ILE A 48 -11.85 7.82 -2.21
N GLY A 49 -10.62 7.33 -2.29
CA GLY A 49 -9.48 8.08 -2.82
C GLY A 49 -9.47 8.22 -4.35
N GLY A 50 -10.28 7.43 -5.07
CA GLY A 50 -10.35 7.44 -6.53
C GLY A 50 -9.08 6.94 -7.23
N GLY A 51 -8.18 6.29 -6.50
CA GLY A 51 -6.96 5.73 -7.06
C GLY A 51 -7.16 4.33 -7.65
N ASP A 52 -6.17 3.86 -8.39
CA ASP A 52 -6.03 2.45 -8.75
C ASP A 52 -4.87 1.85 -7.94
N CYS A 53 -5.08 0.67 -7.36
CA CYS A 53 -4.06 -0.04 -6.60
C CYS A 53 -3.60 -1.29 -7.35
N ALA A 54 -2.29 -1.43 -7.51
CA ALA A 54 -1.65 -2.65 -7.98
C ALA A 54 -1.40 -3.63 -6.82
N GLY A 55 -1.55 -4.93 -7.08
CA GLY A 55 -1.36 -6.00 -6.10
C GLY A 55 -0.39 -7.07 -6.59
N LEU A 56 0.50 -7.51 -5.71
CA LEU A 56 1.45 -8.58 -5.97
C LEU A 56 1.69 -9.41 -4.70
N VAL A 57 1.76 -10.74 -4.83
CA VAL A 57 2.18 -11.63 -3.75
C VAL A 57 3.71 -11.72 -3.76
N LEU A 58 4.32 -11.42 -2.62
CA LEU A 58 5.77 -11.51 -2.40
C LEU A 58 6.13 -12.75 -1.58
N GLY A 59 7.38 -13.22 -1.71
CA GLY A 59 7.92 -14.35 -0.94
C GLY A 59 7.90 -15.71 -1.66
N ALA A 60 7.20 -15.81 -2.79
CA ALA A 60 7.31 -16.96 -3.70
C ALA A 60 8.54 -16.83 -4.61
N THR A 61 8.95 -17.93 -5.25
CA THR A 61 10.07 -17.96 -6.21
C THR A 61 9.80 -17.19 -7.50
N VAL A 62 8.52 -16.92 -7.80
CA VAL A 62 8.06 -16.17 -8.96
C VAL A 62 6.99 -15.17 -8.52
N PRO A 63 6.83 -14.03 -9.22
CA PRO A 63 5.78 -13.08 -8.89
C PRO A 63 4.40 -13.66 -9.23
N ILE A 64 3.43 -13.49 -8.31
CA ILE A 64 2.05 -13.96 -8.49
C ILE A 64 1.11 -12.77 -8.35
N VAL A 65 0.37 -12.47 -9.42
CA VAL A 65 -0.68 -11.44 -9.42
C VAL A 65 -1.99 -12.04 -8.92
N LEU A 66 -2.55 -11.46 -7.86
CA LEU A 66 -3.88 -11.81 -7.35
C LEU A 66 -4.81 -10.62 -7.51
N THR A 67 -5.83 -10.76 -8.35
CA THR A 67 -6.82 -9.72 -8.60
C THR A 67 -8.11 -9.96 -7.82
N SER A 68 -8.77 -8.90 -7.40
CA SER A 68 -10.18 -8.92 -7.02
C SER A 68 -11.07 -8.99 -8.27
N ARG A 69 -12.24 -9.62 -8.13
CA ARG A 69 -13.29 -9.55 -9.17
C ARG A 69 -13.74 -8.12 -9.45
N ALA A 70 -13.62 -7.24 -8.45
CA ALA A 70 -14.02 -5.83 -8.56
C ALA A 70 -12.90 -4.90 -9.05
N ASP A 71 -11.70 -5.41 -9.35
CA ASP A 71 -10.60 -4.57 -9.81
C ASP A 71 -10.86 -4.04 -11.23
N SER A 72 -10.52 -2.75 -11.42
CA SER A 72 -10.53 -2.07 -12.70
C SER A 72 -9.52 -2.69 -13.68
N LEU A 73 -9.68 -2.40 -14.97
CA LEU A 73 -8.69 -2.78 -15.98
C LEU A 73 -7.30 -2.18 -15.65
N GLN A 74 -7.26 -0.93 -15.18
CA GLN A 74 -6.02 -0.24 -14.85
C GLN A 74 -5.30 -0.90 -13.66
N SER A 75 -6.02 -1.24 -12.59
CA SER A 75 -5.47 -1.96 -11.44
C SER A 75 -4.86 -3.31 -11.86
N ARG A 76 -5.49 -4.04 -12.79
CA ARG A 76 -4.97 -5.30 -13.34
C ARG A 76 -3.71 -5.10 -14.17
N ILE A 77 -3.70 -4.13 -15.08
CA ILE A 77 -2.52 -3.80 -15.91
C ILE A 77 -1.35 -3.36 -15.02
N ALA A 78 -1.60 -2.48 -14.05
CA ALA A 78 -0.58 -2.01 -13.11
C ALA A 78 -0.01 -3.15 -12.28
N SER A 79 -0.83 -4.13 -11.88
CA SER A 79 -0.38 -5.33 -11.17
C SER A 79 0.55 -6.20 -12.02
N VAL A 80 0.25 -6.35 -13.32
CA VAL A 80 1.13 -7.06 -14.26
C VAL A 80 2.44 -6.30 -14.47
N ALA A 81 2.39 -4.98 -14.64
CA ALA A 81 3.59 -4.16 -14.75
C ALA A 81 4.48 -4.29 -13.49
N LEU A 82 3.87 -4.27 -12.30
CA LEU A 82 4.57 -4.50 -11.03
C LEU A 82 5.21 -5.90 -10.96
N ALA A 83 4.51 -6.94 -11.45
CA ALA A 83 5.06 -8.28 -11.53
C ALA A 83 6.29 -8.38 -12.44
N VAL A 84 6.29 -7.69 -13.60
CA VAL A 84 7.43 -7.66 -14.52
C VAL A 84 8.63 -6.95 -13.89
N LEU A 85 8.40 -5.79 -13.25
CA LEU A 85 9.46 -5.04 -12.57
C LEU A 85 10.11 -5.83 -11.44
N THR A 86 9.33 -6.65 -10.72
CA THR A 86 9.82 -7.47 -9.61
C THR A 86 10.45 -8.80 -10.06
N ALA A 87 10.09 -9.32 -11.23
CA ALA A 87 10.68 -10.53 -11.82
C ALA A 87 12.11 -10.33 -12.34
N THR A 88 12.53 -9.08 -12.53
CA THR A 88 13.85 -8.77 -13.10
C THR A 88 14.94 -9.10 -12.06
N PRO A 89 15.89 -10.00 -12.34
CA PRO A 89 17.00 -10.29 -11.44
C PRO A 89 17.78 -9.01 -11.14
N ARG A 90 18.12 -8.78 -9.87
CA ARG A 90 19.03 -7.70 -9.47
C ARG A 90 20.47 -8.06 -9.74
#